data_AF-A0AAD7MH86-F1
#
_entry.id   AF-A0AAD7MH86-F1
#
_cell.length_a   1.000
_cell.length_b   1.000
_cell.length_c   1.000
_cell.angle_alpha   90.00
_cell.angle_beta   90.00
_cell.angle_gamma   90.00
#
_symmetry.space_group_name_H-M   'P 1'
#
loop_
_entity.id
_entity.type
_entity.pdbx_description
1 polymer ?
#
loop_
_entity_poly.entity_id
_entity_poly.type
_entity_poly.pdbx_seq_one_letter_code
_entity_poly.pdbx_strand_id
1 'polypeptide(L)'
;PTWFRRVYAEVSQENLGVSYNSLLTLFTQVERGYKWEKGGKGLATLHRPPQVGAWVTAGRGARGGAMRNGVGPAILDLAVFEEQWWQWWSGLQPMWRVAAKGNTGNGKATSLRFSRDLYPAAGSDAWQSLRHPGPNGALSLVGTLYWWGVKLQKEGVPREDRDVWLEAVTDVDWMLRGLLAAEKRSV
;
A
#
# COMPACT_ATOMS: atom_id res chain seq x y z
N PRO A 1 6.99 -9.44 15.88
CA PRO A 1 8.33 -9.94 15.46
C PRO A 1 9.32 -8.79 15.18
N THR A 2 10.63 -9.05 15.20
CA THR A 2 11.68 -8.04 14.96
C THR A 2 11.53 -7.33 13.62
N TRP A 3 11.20 -8.07 12.55
CA TRP A 3 10.97 -7.49 11.23
C TRP A 3 9.88 -6.41 11.31
N PHE A 4 8.71 -6.73 11.88
CA PHE A 4 7.56 -5.82 11.92
C PHE A 4 7.87 -4.56 12.72
N ARG A 5 8.43 -4.69 13.93
CA ARG A 5 8.75 -3.53 14.79
C ARG A 5 9.65 -2.53 14.07
N ARG A 6 10.66 -3.06 13.36
CA ARG A 6 11.60 -2.24 12.60
C ARG A 6 10.88 -1.47 11.50
N VAL A 7 10.19 -2.18 10.61
CA VAL A 7 9.60 -1.50 9.45
C VAL A 7 8.44 -0.61 9.86
N TYR A 8 7.68 -0.98 10.90
CA TYR A 8 6.64 -0.12 11.48
C TYR A 8 7.22 1.19 11.98
N ALA A 9 8.32 1.15 12.75
CA ALA A 9 9.00 2.35 13.23
C ALA A 9 9.51 3.22 12.06
N GLU A 10 9.88 2.62 10.93
CA GLU A 10 10.30 3.34 9.73
C GLU A 10 9.13 4.01 8.99
N VAL A 11 8.02 3.30 8.77
CA VAL A 11 6.86 3.82 8.03
C VAL A 11 5.93 4.71 8.87
N SER A 12 6.32 5.06 10.09
CA SER A 12 5.55 5.89 11.02
C SER A 12 6.33 7.09 11.58
N GLN A 13 7.51 7.41 11.03
CA GLN A 13 8.34 8.52 11.54
C GLN A 13 7.71 9.89 11.28
N GLU A 14 7.02 10.05 10.15
CA GLU A 14 6.37 11.29 9.76
C GLU A 14 4.85 11.20 9.97
N ASN A 15 4.24 12.29 10.45
CA ASN A 15 2.80 12.37 10.59
C ASN A 15 2.16 12.79 9.25
N LEU A 16 1.80 11.80 8.45
CA LEU A 16 1.15 12.00 7.14
C LEU A 16 -0.37 12.25 7.24
N GLY A 17 -0.91 12.39 8.44
CA GLY A 17 -2.32 12.67 8.68
C GLY A 17 -3.16 11.44 9.04
N VAL A 18 -4.43 11.71 9.41
CA VAL A 18 -5.33 10.75 10.07
C VAL A 18 -5.61 9.50 9.23
N SER A 19 -5.77 9.64 7.91
CA SER A 19 -6.08 8.52 7.02
C SER A 19 -4.92 7.52 6.94
N TYR A 20 -3.69 8.02 6.81
CA TYR A 20 -2.51 7.16 6.77
C TYR A 20 -2.22 6.50 8.13
N ASN A 21 -2.41 7.22 9.24
CA ASN A 21 -2.25 6.66 10.58
C ASN A 21 -3.31 5.58 10.88
N SER A 22 -4.53 5.75 10.35
CA SER A 22 -5.58 4.72 10.41
C SER A 22 -5.16 3.47 9.63
N LEU A 23 -4.60 3.66 8.43
CA LEU A 23 -4.07 2.57 7.62
C LEU A 23 -2.94 1.79 8.33
N LEU A 24 -2.02 2.47 9.03
CA LEU A 24 -0.98 1.81 9.85
C LEU A 24 -1.56 0.95 10.97
N THR A 25 -2.59 1.47 11.63
CA THR A 25 -3.30 0.74 12.69
C THR A 25 -3.98 -0.51 12.11
N LEU A 26 -4.60 -0.39 10.95
CA LEU A 26 -5.25 -1.49 10.25
C LEU A 26 -4.26 -2.53 9.74
N PHE A 27 -3.13 -2.11 9.14
CA PHE A 27 -2.03 -2.98 8.75
C PHE A 27 -1.54 -3.82 9.92
N THR A 28 -1.37 -3.21 11.10
CA THR A 28 -1.00 -3.93 12.32
C THR A 28 -2.03 -5.01 12.70
N GLN A 29 -3.32 -4.71 12.55
CA GLN A 29 -4.38 -5.67 12.83
C GLN A 29 -4.41 -6.83 11.83
N VAL A 30 -4.16 -6.56 10.54
CA VAL A 30 -4.06 -7.59 9.50
C VAL A 30 -2.90 -8.54 9.79
N GLU A 31 -1.69 -8.01 10.04
CA GLU A 31 -0.53 -8.85 10.36
C GLU A 31 -0.69 -9.62 11.68
N ARG A 32 -1.39 -9.04 12.65
CA ARG A 32 -1.77 -9.75 13.88
C ARG A 32 -2.77 -10.89 13.58
N GLY A 33 -3.73 -10.65 12.68
CA GLY A 33 -4.68 -11.67 12.21
C GLY A 33 -3.97 -12.87 11.59
N TYR A 34 -2.90 -12.60 10.82
CA TYR A 34 -1.99 -13.63 10.30
C TYR A 34 -1.04 -14.22 11.32
N LYS A 35 -1.20 -13.94 12.62
CA LYS A 35 -0.32 -14.42 13.70
C LYS A 35 1.16 -14.10 13.46
N TRP A 36 1.42 -13.03 12.71
CA TRP A 36 2.76 -12.61 12.31
C TRP A 36 3.55 -13.64 11.47
N GLU A 37 2.84 -14.52 10.78
CA GLU A 37 3.41 -15.47 9.84
C GLU A 37 4.24 -14.77 8.76
N LYS A 38 5.22 -15.50 8.23
CA LYS A 38 5.97 -15.06 7.05
C LYS A 38 5.49 -15.88 5.87
N GLY A 39 4.80 -15.24 4.94
CA GLY A 39 4.43 -15.86 3.67
C GLY A 39 5.66 -16.13 2.80
N GLY A 40 5.61 -17.21 2.02
CA GLY A 40 6.65 -17.53 1.05
C GLY A 40 6.59 -16.64 -0.21
N LYS A 41 5.40 -16.46 -0.78
CA LYS A 41 5.18 -15.60 -1.96
C LYS A 41 4.66 -14.23 -1.55
N GLY A 42 5.17 -13.18 -2.19
CA GLY A 42 4.70 -11.81 -2.05
C GLY A 42 3.62 -11.42 -3.06
N LEU A 43 3.22 -10.16 -3.00
CA LEU A 43 2.38 -9.52 -4.02
C LEU A 43 3.00 -9.67 -5.42
N ALA A 44 2.15 -9.74 -6.45
CA ALA A 44 2.59 -9.77 -7.84
C ALA A 44 3.48 -8.56 -8.17
N THR A 45 4.44 -8.76 -9.07
CA THR A 45 5.48 -7.76 -9.37
C THR A 45 5.25 -7.02 -10.69
N LEU A 46 4.21 -7.39 -11.44
CA LEU A 46 3.87 -6.74 -12.71
C LEU A 46 3.53 -5.26 -12.46
N HIS A 47 4.12 -4.35 -13.24
CA HIS A 47 4.03 -2.89 -13.09
C HIS A 47 4.48 -2.30 -11.74
N ARG A 48 5.01 -3.13 -10.82
CA ARG A 48 5.47 -2.68 -9.51
C ARG A 48 6.54 -1.60 -9.66
N PRO A 49 6.42 -0.43 -8.97
CA PRO A 49 7.44 0.60 -9.02
C PRO A 49 8.82 0.03 -8.67
N PRO A 50 9.88 0.32 -9.45
CA PRO A 50 11.21 -0.27 -9.28
C PRO A 50 11.82 0.01 -7.90
N GLN A 51 11.43 1.14 -7.28
CA GLN A 51 11.77 1.52 -5.91
C GLN A 51 11.43 0.42 -4.89
N VAL A 52 10.32 -0.30 -5.10
CA VAL A 52 9.91 -1.39 -4.21
C VAL A 52 10.89 -2.55 -4.30
N GLY A 53 11.28 -2.94 -5.51
CA GLY A 53 12.28 -4.01 -5.72
C GLY A 53 13.61 -3.66 -5.07
N ALA A 54 14.10 -2.45 -5.29
CA ALA A 54 15.34 -1.96 -4.67
C ALA A 54 15.24 -1.94 -3.14
N TRP A 55 14.14 -1.45 -2.58
CA TRP A 55 13.90 -1.42 -1.13
C TRP A 55 13.86 -2.82 -0.51
N VAL A 56 13.16 -3.76 -1.16
CA VAL A 56 13.07 -5.17 -0.73
C VAL A 56 14.46 -5.82 -0.73
N THR A 57 15.23 -5.66 -1.82
CA THR A 57 16.59 -6.20 -1.96
C THR A 57 17.56 -5.60 -0.95
N ALA A 58 17.42 -4.30 -0.65
CA ALA A 58 18.17 -3.60 0.39
C ALA A 58 17.77 -4.01 1.82
N GLY A 59 16.83 -4.94 1.96
CA GLY A 59 16.37 -5.47 3.25
C GLY A 59 15.39 -4.55 3.96
N ARG A 60 14.78 -3.56 3.27
CA ARG A 60 13.79 -2.64 3.83
C ARG A 60 14.34 -1.87 5.03
N GLY A 61 15.38 -1.07 4.77
CA GLY A 61 16.13 -0.39 5.82
C GLY A 61 17.06 -1.32 6.61
N ALA A 62 16.91 -2.67 6.54
CA ALA A 62 17.62 -3.64 7.37
C ALA A 62 19.13 -3.50 7.42
N ARG A 63 19.71 -3.28 6.24
CA ARG A 63 21.15 -3.40 5.97
C ARG A 63 21.81 -2.04 5.73
N GLY A 64 21.24 -0.96 6.26
CA GLY A 64 21.73 0.40 6.01
C GLY A 64 21.49 0.89 4.57
N GLY A 65 20.59 0.25 3.84
CA GLY A 65 20.19 0.63 2.48
C GLY A 65 19.26 1.85 2.43
N ALA A 66 18.52 2.02 1.32
CA ALA A 66 17.75 3.19 0.86
C ALA A 66 16.78 3.91 1.85
N MET A 67 16.77 3.56 3.12
CA MET A 67 16.08 4.24 4.23
C MET A 67 17.03 4.82 5.29
N ARG A 68 18.34 4.87 5.04
CA ARG A 68 19.29 5.57 5.91
C ARG A 68 18.90 7.06 5.90
N ASN A 69 18.35 7.54 7.04
CA ASN A 69 17.82 8.88 7.32
C ASN A 69 16.29 9.07 7.15
N GLY A 70 15.48 8.00 7.20
CA GLY A 70 14.02 8.13 7.32
C GLY A 70 13.28 8.56 6.06
N VAL A 71 14.01 8.75 4.96
CA VAL A 71 13.46 8.97 3.62
C VAL A 71 13.55 7.65 2.89
N GLY A 72 12.43 7.16 2.36
CA GLY A 72 12.42 5.97 1.51
C GLY A 72 13.28 6.13 0.24
N PRO A 73 13.24 5.14 -0.68
CA PRO A 73 13.78 5.32 -2.02
C PRO A 73 13.33 6.64 -2.63
N ALA A 74 14.25 7.35 -3.29
CA ALA A 74 13.93 8.62 -3.93
C ALA A 74 12.87 8.42 -5.03
N ILE A 75 11.79 9.19 -4.95
CA ILE A 75 10.81 9.35 -6.03
C ILE A 75 11.26 10.58 -6.82
N LEU A 76 11.97 10.37 -7.93
CA LEU A 76 12.53 11.47 -8.74
C LEU A 76 11.44 12.19 -9.53
N ASP A 77 10.61 11.41 -10.22
CA ASP A 77 9.45 11.88 -10.96
C ASP A 77 8.19 11.37 -10.25
N LEU A 78 7.40 12.31 -9.72
CA LEU A 78 6.19 11.99 -9.01
C LEU A 78 5.14 11.40 -9.95
N ALA A 79 4.91 12.02 -11.11
CA ALA A 79 3.87 11.60 -12.05
C ALA A 79 4.10 10.17 -12.55
N VAL A 80 5.36 9.84 -12.89
CA VAL A 80 5.74 8.48 -13.30
C VAL A 80 5.53 7.47 -12.17
N PHE A 81 5.88 7.85 -10.94
CA PHE A 81 5.66 6.98 -9.78
C PHE A 81 4.17 6.74 -9.51
N GLU A 82 3.34 7.78 -9.58
CA GLU A 82 1.89 7.68 -9.39
C GLU A 82 1.26 6.75 -10.42
N GLU A 83 1.61 6.92 -11.69
CA GLU A 83 1.14 6.05 -12.78
C GLU A 83 1.52 4.58 -12.52
N GLN A 84 2.79 4.30 -12.25
CA GLN A 84 3.27 2.95 -11.97
C GLN A 84 2.60 2.35 -10.73
N TRP A 85 2.41 3.16 -9.68
CA TRP A 85 1.77 2.72 -8.45
C TRP A 85 0.31 2.31 -8.72
N TRP A 86 -0.45 3.12 -9.45
CA TRP A 86 -1.83 2.80 -9.80
C TRP A 86 -1.94 1.61 -10.76
N GLN A 87 -1.03 1.47 -11.74
CA GLN A 87 -0.98 0.29 -12.61
C GLN A 87 -0.72 -0.99 -11.79
N TRP A 88 0.26 -0.94 -10.88
CA TRP A 88 0.57 -2.06 -9.98
C TRP A 88 -0.61 -2.39 -9.07
N TRP A 89 -1.16 -1.39 -8.38
CA TRP A 89 -2.28 -1.57 -7.47
C TRP A 89 -3.51 -2.13 -8.19
N SER A 90 -3.75 -1.69 -9.42
CA SER A 90 -4.83 -2.22 -10.27
C SER A 90 -4.61 -3.68 -10.62
N GLY A 91 -3.39 -4.08 -10.97
CA GLY A 91 -3.04 -5.48 -11.26
C GLY A 91 -3.09 -6.40 -10.04
N LEU A 92 -3.08 -5.85 -8.82
CA LEU A 92 -3.26 -6.61 -7.58
C LEU A 92 -4.72 -6.82 -7.19
N GLN A 93 -5.65 -6.06 -7.79
CA GLN A 93 -7.04 -6.14 -7.39
C GLN A 93 -7.64 -7.51 -7.69
N PRO A 94 -8.42 -8.07 -6.76
CA PRO A 94 -9.19 -9.27 -7.04
C PRO A 94 -10.17 -9.08 -8.19
N MET A 95 -10.46 -10.17 -8.92
CA MET A 95 -11.37 -10.14 -10.09
C MET A 95 -12.80 -9.67 -9.77
N TRP A 96 -13.27 -9.85 -8.54
CA TRP A 96 -14.60 -9.40 -8.13
C TRP A 96 -14.70 -7.87 -8.01
N ARG A 97 -13.58 -7.17 -7.96
CA ARG A 97 -13.54 -5.73 -7.77
C ARG A 97 -13.74 -5.03 -9.11
N VAL A 98 -14.92 -4.45 -9.29
CA VAL A 98 -15.25 -3.70 -10.51
C VAL A 98 -14.46 -2.40 -10.53
N ALA A 99 -13.70 -2.17 -11.59
CA ALA A 99 -13.08 -0.87 -11.85
C ALA A 99 -14.19 0.11 -12.29
N ALA A 100 -14.41 1.15 -11.50
CA ALA A 100 -15.23 2.29 -11.87
C ALA A 100 -14.42 3.22 -12.78
N LYS A 101 -15.00 3.65 -13.91
CA LYS A 101 -14.46 4.76 -14.68
C LYS A 101 -14.68 6.05 -13.88
N GLY A 102 -13.66 6.53 -13.20
CA GLY A 102 -13.68 7.83 -12.53
C GLY A 102 -13.06 8.91 -13.44
N ASN A 103 -13.80 9.97 -13.75
CA ASN A 103 -13.19 11.19 -14.28
C ASN A 103 -12.53 11.95 -13.12
N THR A 104 -11.21 12.10 -13.15
CA THR A 104 -10.56 13.25 -12.52
C THR A 104 -10.91 14.45 -13.39
N GLY A 105 -11.57 15.48 -12.83
CA GLY A 105 -12.06 16.66 -13.56
C GLY A 105 -10.97 17.55 -14.21
N ASN A 106 -9.77 17.01 -14.44
CA ASN A 106 -8.53 17.72 -14.73
C ASN A 106 -7.91 17.26 -16.06
N GLY A 107 -8.52 16.33 -16.81
CA GLY A 107 -8.02 15.87 -18.12
C GLY A 107 -6.72 15.04 -18.08
N LYS A 108 -6.11 14.82 -16.91
CA LYS A 108 -5.05 13.81 -16.71
C LYS A 108 -5.70 12.42 -16.74
N ALA A 109 -5.06 11.46 -17.42
CA ALA A 109 -5.54 10.10 -17.59
C ALA A 109 -6.10 9.53 -16.27
N THR A 110 -7.30 8.97 -16.35
CA THR A 110 -8.10 8.52 -15.21
C THR A 110 -7.31 7.54 -14.36
N SER A 111 -7.07 7.87 -13.08
CA SER A 111 -6.78 6.82 -12.11
C SER A 111 -7.99 5.89 -12.11
N LEU A 112 -7.78 4.62 -12.44
CA LEU A 112 -8.81 3.60 -12.29
C LEU A 112 -9.26 3.64 -10.83
N ARG A 113 -10.50 4.07 -10.59
CA ARG A 113 -11.08 4.02 -9.26
C ARG A 113 -11.76 2.68 -9.12
N PHE A 114 -11.63 2.04 -7.99
CA PHE A 114 -12.33 0.80 -7.74
C PHE A 114 -13.62 1.06 -6.97
N SER A 115 -14.67 0.31 -7.28
CA SER A 115 -15.86 0.31 -6.43
C SER A 115 -15.46 -0.08 -4.99
N ARG A 116 -16.13 0.58 -4.03
CA ARG A 116 -16.01 0.37 -2.58
C ARG A 116 -17.37 -0.02 -1.96
N ASP A 117 -18.24 -0.63 -2.76
CA ASP A 117 -19.64 -0.87 -2.39
C ASP A 117 -19.78 -2.04 -1.42
N LEU A 118 -19.30 -3.22 -1.81
CA LEU A 118 -19.46 -4.45 -1.03
C LEU A 118 -18.23 -5.35 -1.13
N TYR A 119 -17.94 -6.05 -0.03
CA TYR A 119 -16.99 -7.16 -0.02
C TYR A 119 -17.68 -8.45 -0.47
N PRO A 120 -16.96 -9.40 -1.08
CA PRO A 120 -17.45 -10.75 -1.26
C PRO A 120 -17.73 -11.40 0.10
N ALA A 121 -18.53 -12.48 0.09
CA ALA A 121 -18.80 -13.25 1.30
C ALA A 121 -17.49 -13.70 1.99
N ALA A 122 -17.52 -13.73 3.31
CA ALA A 122 -16.37 -14.13 4.11
C ALA A 122 -15.96 -15.59 3.85
N GLY A 123 -14.66 -15.88 3.98
CA GLY A 123 -14.11 -17.22 3.71
C GLY A 123 -14.00 -17.57 2.22
N SER A 124 -14.36 -16.66 1.31
CA SER A 124 -14.13 -16.89 -0.12
C SER A 124 -12.65 -16.74 -0.49
N ASP A 125 -12.20 -17.55 -1.45
CA ASP A 125 -10.87 -17.46 -2.07
C ASP A 125 -10.64 -16.15 -2.85
N ALA A 126 -11.66 -15.31 -2.89
CA ALA A 126 -11.70 -13.99 -3.49
C ALA A 126 -10.59 -13.04 -2.97
N TRP A 127 -10.00 -13.33 -1.80
CA TRP A 127 -8.94 -12.51 -1.20
C TRP A 127 -7.52 -13.05 -1.42
N GLN A 128 -7.37 -14.23 -2.05
CA GLN A 128 -6.06 -14.90 -2.16
C GLN A 128 -4.99 -14.03 -2.84
N SER A 129 -5.36 -13.18 -3.81
CA SER A 129 -4.41 -12.29 -4.50
C SER A 129 -3.78 -11.21 -3.62
N LEU A 130 -4.41 -10.89 -2.48
CA LEU A 130 -3.94 -9.89 -1.52
C LEU A 130 -3.55 -10.50 -0.17
N ARG A 131 -3.91 -11.76 0.09
CA ARG A 131 -3.58 -12.48 1.33
C ARG A 131 -2.14 -12.95 1.33
N HIS A 132 -1.22 -12.04 1.62
CA HIS A 132 0.21 -12.30 1.73
C HIS A 132 0.72 -11.89 3.13
N PRO A 133 0.89 -12.83 4.07
CA PRO A 133 1.36 -12.48 5.41
C PRO A 133 2.85 -12.09 5.39
N GLY A 134 3.21 -11.16 6.27
CA GLY A 134 4.60 -10.77 6.50
C GLY A 134 5.16 -9.74 5.52
N PRO A 135 6.50 -9.63 5.42
CA PRO A 135 7.17 -8.45 4.85
C PRO A 135 7.04 -8.31 3.32
N ASN A 136 6.47 -9.30 2.64
CA ASN A 136 6.26 -9.28 1.18
C ASN A 136 4.81 -8.94 0.79
N GLY A 137 3.90 -8.76 1.77
CA GLY A 137 2.50 -8.42 1.55
C GLY A 137 2.22 -6.94 1.70
N ALA A 138 1.23 -6.64 2.55
CA ALA A 138 0.70 -5.29 2.81
C ALA A 138 1.78 -4.26 3.18
N LEU A 139 2.89 -4.70 3.78
CA LEU A 139 4.04 -3.84 4.06
C LEU A 139 4.54 -3.09 2.81
N SER A 140 4.52 -3.72 1.63
CA SER A 140 4.98 -3.08 0.40
C SER A 140 4.07 -1.92 -0.04
N LEU A 141 2.76 -2.07 0.19
CA LEU A 141 1.77 -1.02 -0.08
C LEU A 141 1.91 0.13 0.92
N VAL A 142 1.99 -0.19 2.22
CA VAL A 142 2.18 0.81 3.28
C VAL A 142 3.50 1.58 3.09
N GLY A 143 4.59 0.88 2.79
CA GLY A 143 5.89 1.51 2.54
C GLY A 143 5.88 2.46 1.35
N THR A 144 5.27 2.08 0.23
CA THR A 144 5.18 2.98 -0.93
C THR A 144 4.32 4.21 -0.66
N LEU A 145 3.18 4.05 0.03
CA LEU A 145 2.33 5.17 0.44
C LEU A 145 3.03 6.11 1.43
N TYR A 146 3.89 5.56 2.31
CA TYR A 146 4.74 6.37 3.17
C TYR A 146 5.69 7.26 2.37
N TRP A 147 6.47 6.69 1.45
CA TRP A 147 7.46 7.46 0.68
C TRP A 147 6.81 8.54 -0.17
N TRP A 148 5.68 8.21 -0.77
CA TRP A 148 4.87 9.14 -1.54
C TRP A 148 4.41 10.29 -0.65
N GLY A 149 3.74 10.00 0.49
CA GLY A 149 3.27 11.05 1.39
C GLY A 149 4.39 11.93 1.96
N VAL A 150 5.53 11.34 2.31
CA VAL A 150 6.72 12.11 2.75
C VAL A 150 7.22 13.05 1.66
N LYS A 151 7.26 12.60 0.40
CA LYS A 151 7.63 13.47 -0.73
C LYS A 151 6.65 14.64 -0.87
N LEU A 152 5.35 14.37 -0.86
CA LEU A 152 4.32 15.42 -0.97
C LEU A 152 4.38 16.44 0.18
N GLN A 153 4.71 15.99 1.39
CA GLN A 153 4.87 16.85 2.55
C GLN A 153 6.11 17.75 2.43
N LYS A 154 7.25 17.20 1.98
CA LYS A 154 8.52 17.93 1.89
C LYS A 154 8.60 18.89 0.72
N GLU A 155 8.03 18.53 -0.42
CA GLU A 155 8.13 19.34 -1.65
C GLU A 155 7.00 20.38 -1.78
N GLY A 156 6.04 20.43 -0.84
CA GLY A 156 4.98 21.44 -0.85
C GLY A 156 4.11 21.39 -2.11
N VAL A 157 3.96 20.19 -2.69
CA VAL A 157 3.28 19.93 -3.97
C VAL A 157 1.81 20.36 -3.99
N PRO A 158 1.23 20.56 -5.20
CA PRO A 158 -0.17 20.92 -5.38
C PRO A 158 -1.15 20.01 -4.64
N ARG A 159 -2.31 20.58 -4.30
CA ARG A 159 -3.41 19.86 -3.62
C ARG A 159 -3.87 18.63 -4.41
N GLU A 160 -3.87 18.70 -5.74
CA GLU A 160 -4.30 17.60 -6.60
C GLU A 160 -3.46 16.33 -6.41
N ASP A 161 -2.14 16.43 -6.31
CA ASP A 161 -1.27 15.27 -6.07
C ASP A 161 -1.51 14.68 -4.67
N ARG A 162 -1.83 15.53 -3.68
CA ARG A 162 -2.26 15.08 -2.35
C ARG A 162 -3.59 14.34 -2.38
N ASP A 163 -4.54 14.79 -3.19
CA ASP A 163 -5.84 14.13 -3.35
C ASP A 163 -5.68 12.75 -4.02
N VAL A 164 -4.75 12.62 -4.99
CA VAL A 164 -4.42 11.33 -5.63
C VAL A 164 -3.79 10.36 -4.63
N TRP A 165 -2.84 10.82 -3.81
CA TRP A 165 -2.26 10.02 -2.74
C TRP A 165 -3.31 9.62 -1.68
N LEU A 166 -4.19 10.54 -1.31
CA LEU A 166 -5.24 10.27 -0.34
C LEU A 166 -6.24 9.23 -0.86
N GLU A 167 -6.58 9.25 -2.15
CA GLU A 167 -7.38 8.21 -2.78
C GLU A 167 -6.68 6.85 -2.69
N ALA A 168 -5.37 6.79 -2.98
CA ALA A 168 -4.58 5.57 -2.85
C ALA A 168 -4.56 5.02 -1.42
N VAL A 169 -4.34 5.88 -0.41
CA VAL A 169 -4.42 5.52 1.02
C VAL A 169 -5.80 4.98 1.38
N THR A 170 -6.85 5.68 0.96
CA THR A 170 -8.24 5.32 1.26
C THR A 170 -8.61 3.99 0.62
N ASP A 171 -8.14 3.73 -0.59
CA ASP A 171 -8.44 2.52 -1.33
C ASP A 171 -7.74 1.29 -0.72
N VAL A 172 -6.47 1.44 -0.31
CA VAL A 172 -5.74 0.39 0.40
C VAL A 172 -6.35 0.15 1.79
N ASP A 173 -6.74 1.19 2.53
CA ASP A 173 -7.44 1.04 3.82
C ASP A 173 -8.72 0.22 3.65
N TRP A 174 -9.55 0.57 2.65
CA TRP A 174 -10.77 -0.19 2.35
C TRP A 174 -10.48 -1.66 2.04
N MET A 175 -9.46 -1.96 1.24
CA MET A 175 -9.10 -3.36 0.93
C MET A 175 -8.59 -4.11 2.15
N LEU A 176 -7.78 -3.48 3.00
CA LEU A 176 -7.27 -4.12 4.23
C LEU A 176 -8.38 -4.36 5.27
N ARG A 177 -9.44 -3.54 5.30
CA ARG A 177 -10.61 -3.78 6.17
C ARG A 177 -11.36 -5.03 5.75
N GLY A 178 -11.60 -5.19 4.44
CA GLY A 178 -12.22 -6.38 3.88
C GLY A 178 -11.40 -7.64 4.14
N LEU A 179 -10.08 -7.54 3.92
CA LEU A 179 -9.13 -8.63 4.18
C LEU A 179 -9.13 -9.05 5.66
N LEU A 180 -9.11 -8.08 6.59
CA LEU A 180 -9.19 -8.35 8.02
C LEU A 180 -10.52 -9.00 8.43
N ALA A 181 -11.63 -8.54 7.85
CA ALA A 181 -12.95 -9.10 8.12
C ALA A 181 -13.09 -10.54 7.59
N ALA A 182 -12.48 -10.84 6.44
CA ALA A 182 -12.42 -12.19 5.89
C ALA A 182 -11.60 -13.13 6.79
N GLU A 183 -10.43 -12.70 7.27
CA GLU A 183 -9.56 -13.52 8.14
C GLU A 183 -10.23 -13.86 9.48
N LYS A 184 -10.92 -12.90 10.11
CA LYS A 184 -11.61 -13.12 11.40
C LYS A 184 -12.73 -14.16 11.36
N ARG A 185 -13.26 -14.46 10.16
CA ARG A 185 -14.40 -15.37 9.96
C ARG A 185 -13.98 -16.75 9.45
N SER A 186 -12.69 -16.95 9.18
CA SER A 186 -12.10 -18.22 8.75
C SER A 186 -11.52 -19.04 9.92
N VAL A 187 -11.66 -18.54 11.15
CA VAL A 187 -11.25 -19.17 12.42
C VAL A 187 -12.50 -19.52 13.21
#